data_AF-A0A538RGX7-F1
#
_entry.id   AF-A0A538RGX7-F1
#
_cell.length_a   1.000
_cell.length_b   1.000
_cell.length_c   1.000
_cell.angle_alpha   90.00
_cell.angle_beta   90.00
_cell.angle_gamma   90.00
#
_symmetry.space_group_name_H-M   'P 1'
#
loop_
_entity.id
_entity.type
_entity.pdbx_description
1 polymer ?
#
loop_
_entity_poly.entity_id
_entity_poly.type
_entity_poly.pdbx_seq_one_letter_code
_entity_poly.pdbx_strand_id
1 'polypeptide(L)' 'MGTRILYVHGIEAIGGAERDLIALLKTLDRHKWEPHVVCPGTGPFREQLHAIAVPTHALSLPP' A
#
# COMPACT_ATOMS: atom_id res chain seq x y z
N MET A 1 17.12 -1.38 -11.50
CA MET A 1 15.66 -1.28 -11.28
C MET A 1 15.32 -2.31 -10.22
N GLY A 2 14.58 -1.90 -9.18
CA GLY A 2 14.17 -2.82 -8.13
C GLY A 2 13.14 -3.83 -8.64
N THR A 3 12.99 -4.96 -7.93
CA THR A 3 11.95 -5.94 -8.22
C THR A 3 10.59 -5.39 -7.79
N ARG A 4 9.60 -5.46 -8.69
CA ARG A 4 8.24 -4.99 -8.40
C ARG A 4 7.50 -5.96 -7.49
N ILE A 5 6.85 -5.42 -6.46
CA ILE A 5 5.97 -6.16 -5.55
C ILE A 5 4.61 -5.45 -5.51
N LEU A 6 3.54 -6.23 -5.62
CA LEU A 6 2.17 -5.74 -5.48
C LEU A 6 1.55 -6.27 -4.18
N TYR A 7 1.23 -5.38 -3.25
CA TYR A 7 0.43 -5.69 -2.07
C TYR A 7 -1.04 -5.42 -2.36
N VAL A 8 -1.95 -6.24 -1.85
CA VAL A 8 -3.38 -6.15 -2.14
C VAL A 8 -4.16 -6.07 -0.84
N HIS A 9 -4.98 -5.03 -0.69
CA HIS A 9 -5.90 -4.83 0.44
C HIS A 9 -7.30 -4.48 -0.05
N GLY A 10 -8.32 -5.14 0.51
CA GLY A 10 -9.73 -4.94 0.10
C GLY A 10 -10.51 -3.90 0.91
N ILE A 11 -9.91 -3.37 1.99
CA ILE A 11 -10.61 -2.54 2.98
C ILE A 11 -10.02 -1.12 2.99
N GLU A 12 -10.88 -0.12 3.14
CA GLU A 12 -10.50 1.30 3.19
C GLU A 12 -10.06 1.76 4.59
N ALA A 13 -10.63 1.12 5.62
CA ALA A 13 -10.34 1.40 7.02
C ALA A 13 -8.97 0.85 7.42
N ILE A 14 -8.29 1.57 8.32
CA ILE A 14 -7.00 1.15 8.86
C ILE A 14 -7.21 0.22 10.05
N GLY A 15 -6.96 -1.06 9.86
CA GLY A 15 -6.82 -2.07 10.90
C GLY A 15 -5.36 -2.39 11.22
N GLY A 16 -5.10 -3.57 11.79
CA GLY A 16 -3.75 -4.02 12.12
C GLY A 16 -2.89 -4.29 10.87
N ALA A 17 -3.46 -4.97 9.87
CA ALA A 17 -2.74 -5.34 8.67
C ALA A 17 -2.28 -4.12 7.84
N GLU A 18 -3.12 -3.08 7.73
CA GLU A 18 -2.76 -1.83 7.05
C GLU A 18 -1.63 -1.09 7.77
N ARG A 19 -1.66 -1.06 9.12
CA ARG A 19 -0.59 -0.45 9.93
C ARG A 19 0.74 -1.17 9.75
N ASP A 20 0.71 -2.49 9.76
CA ASP A 20 1.90 -3.33 9.57
C ASP A 20 2.49 -3.12 8.18
N LEU A 21 1.65 -3.11 7.14
CA LEU A 21 2.10 -2.84 5.77
C LEU A 21 2.72 -1.45 5.64
N ILE A 22 2.12 -0.42 6.24
CA ILE A 22 2.68 0.94 6.22
C ILE A 22 4.04 0.98 6.94
N ALA A 23 4.18 0.30 8.07
CA ALA A 23 5.45 0.21 8.79
C ALA A 23 6.53 -0.47 7.92
N LEU A 24 6.19 -1.58 7.26
CA LEU A 24 7.08 -2.27 6.32
C LEU A 24 7.50 -1.37 5.15
N LEU A 25 6.53 -0.69 4.52
CA LEU A 25 6.77 0.17 3.35
C LEU A 25 7.67 1.37 3.66
N LYS A 26 7.67 1.86 4.91
CA LYS A 26 8.54 2.93 5.38
C LYS A 26 10.01 2.49 5.52
N THR A 27 10.27 1.21 5.75
CA THR A 27 11.61 0.67 5.95
C THR A 27 12.15 -0.14 4.76
N LEU A 28 11.31 -0.39 3.75
CA LEU A 28 11.67 -1.19 2.58
C LEU A 28 12.77 -0.52 1.74
N ASP A 29 13.82 -1.26 1.41
CA ASP A 29 14.90 -0.80 0.52
C ASP A 29 14.35 -0.54 -0.89
N ARG A 30 14.18 0.74 -1.25
CA ARG A 30 13.65 1.19 -2.54
C ARG A 30 14.60 1.01 -3.71
N HIS A 31 15.88 0.70 -3.48
CA HIS A 31 16.81 0.34 -4.55
C HIS A 31 16.66 -1.11 -4.98
N LYS A 32 16.26 -1.98 -4.04
CA LYS A 32 16.00 -3.40 -4.31
C LYS A 32 14.55 -3.68 -4.67
N TRP A 33 13.60 -2.94 -4.10
CA TRP A 33 12.18 -3.21 -4.24
C TRP A 33 11.40 -1.98 -4.67
N GLU A 34 10.49 -2.18 -5.63
CA GLU A 34 9.55 -1.16 -6.09
C GLU A 34 8.13 -1.59 -5.66
N PRO A 35 7.66 -1.15 -4.48
CA PRO A 35 6.37 -1.59 -3.98
C PRO A 35 5.23 -0.77 -4.60
N HIS A 36 4.14 -1.47 -4.91
CA HIS A 36 2.85 -0.92 -5.29
C HIS A 36 1.77 -1.49 -4.37
N VAL A 37 0.68 -0.75 -4.18
CA VAL A 37 -0.46 -1.21 -3.38
C VAL A 37 -1.75 -1.12 -4.18
N VAL A 38 -2.53 -2.19 -4.20
CA VAL A 38 -3.92 -2.19 -4.62
C VAL A 38 -4.79 -1.97 -3.38
N CYS A 39 -5.66 -0.96 -3.40
CA CYS A 39 -6.60 -0.67 -2.33
C CYS A 39 -7.84 0.08 -2.85
N PRO A 40 -8.90 0.25 -2.03
CA PRO A 40 -9.99 1.14 -2.37
C PRO A 40 -9.50 2.55 -2.76
N GLY A 41 -10.22 3.18 -3.68
CA GLY A 41 -9.82 4.44 -4.30
C GLY A 41 -9.82 5.65 -3.36
N THR A 42 -10.34 5.54 -2.15
CA THR A 42 -10.45 6.65 -1.19
C THR A 42 -10.21 6.13 0.22
N GLY A 43 -10.11 7.05 1.17
CA GLY A 43 -10.06 6.74 2.59
C GLY A 43 -8.66 6.78 3.19
N PRO A 44 -8.58 6.59 4.52
CA PRO A 44 -7.39 6.90 5.31
C PRO A 44 -6.18 6.04 4.92
N PHE A 45 -6.39 4.79 4.51
CA PHE A 45 -5.29 3.92 4.09
C PHE A 45 -4.57 4.46 2.85
N ARG A 46 -5.32 4.87 1.82
CA ARG A 46 -4.74 5.46 0.60
C ARG A 46 -4.01 6.78 0.89
N GLU A 47 -4.56 7.61 1.77
CA GLU A 47 -3.92 8.87 2.18
C GLU A 47 -2.56 8.63 2.84
N GLN A 48 -2.44 7.62 3.70
CA GLN A 48 -1.16 7.27 4.33
C GLN A 48 -0.15 6.72 3.33
N LEU A 49 -0.58 5.91 2.35
CA LEU A 49 0.29 5.41 1.28
C LEU A 49 0.82 6.54 0.40
N HIS A 50 -0.04 7.52 0.07
CA HIS A 50 0.36 8.70 -0.67
C HIS A 50 1.38 9.55 0.12
N ALA A 51 1.18 9.72 1.43
CA ALA A 51 2.10 10.46 2.29
C ALA A 51 3.52 9.86 2.36
N ILE A 52 3.67 8.57 2.07
CA ILE A 52 4.97 7.87 2.00
C ILE A 52 5.41 7.58 0.56
N ALA A 53 4.83 8.27 -0.43
CA ALA A 53 5.13 8.16 -1.85
C ALA A 53 5.09 6.72 -2.40
N VAL A 54 4.14 5.91 -1.92
CA VAL A 54 3.88 4.57 -2.46
C VAL A 54 2.81 4.66 -3.56
N PRO A 55 3.11 4.21 -4.78
CA PRO A 55 2.11 4.16 -5.85
C PRO A 55 0.93 3.25 -5.49
N THR A 56 -0.29 3.76 -5.68
CA THR A 56 -1.52 3.03 -5.41
C THR A 56 -2.33 2.78 -6.68
N HIS A 57 -2.97 1.61 -6.76
CA HIS A 57 -3.90 1.23 -7.82
C HIS A 57 -5.29 1.04 -7.20
N ALA A 58 -6.26 1.83 -7.65
CA ALA A 58 -7.61 1.75 -7.11
C ALA A 58 -8.33 0.50 -7.62
N LEU A 59 -8.80 -0.36 -6.71
CA LEU A 59 -9.65 -1.50 -7.02
C LEU A 59 -10.57 -1.77 -5.83
N SER A 60 -11.87 -1.94 -6.09
CA SER A 60 -12.81 -2.45 -5.10
C SER A 60 -12.84 -3.97 -5.19
N LEU A 61 -12.46 -4.64 -4.11
CA LEU A 61 -12.54 -6.10 -4.01
C LEU A 61 -13.88 -6.48 -3.35
N PRO A 62 -14.59 -7.50 -3.86
CA PRO A 62 -15.72 -8.07 -3.15
C PRO A 62 -15.26 -8.70 -1.82
N PRO A 63 -16.14 -8.75 -0.79
CA PRO A 63 -15.84 -9.39 0.48
C PRO A 63 -15.60 -10.90 0.36
#